data_AF-A0A4W2G3T6-F1
#
_entry.id   AF-A0A4W2G3T6-F1
#
_cell.length_a   1.000
_cell.length_b   1.000
_cell.length_c   1.000
_cell.angle_alpha   90.00
_cell.angle_beta   90.00
_cell.angle_gamma   90.00
#
_symmetry.space_group_name_H-M   'P 1'
#
loop_
_entity.id
_entity.type
_entity.pdbx_description
1 polymer ?
#
loop_
_entity_poly.entity_id
_entity_poly.type
_entity_poly.pdbx_seq_one_letter_code
_entity_poly.pdbx_strand_id
1 'polypeptide(L)'
;MGIQGMELCAMAVVVLLFIAVLKQFGILEPMSMEDSSDSELELSAVRHQPEGLDQLQAQTKFTKKELQSLYRGFKNECPTGLVDEDTFKLIYSQFFPQGDATTYAHFLFNAFDADGNGAIRFEDFVVGLSILLRGTVHEKLKWAFNLYDINKDGYITKEEMLAIMKSIYDMMGRHTYPILREDAPLEHVERFFQKMDRNQDGVVTIDEFLETCQKELMLGSSGRRLLTTVLQAQRWPFQPSRDMRLVQFQAPHLAGPHLGLESGNGGGVIDLNAFEPTLPKTMVEFLEQGEATLSVVRRALATQLPVLPRSEVTFLAPVTRPDKVVCVGMNYADHCREQNVPVPKEPIIFSKFASAIVGPYDNIILPPESQEVDWEVELAVVIGKRGKYIKATDAMAHVAGFTVAHDVSARDWQMGRNGKQWLLGKTFDTFCPLGPALVTKDSVADPHNLKICCRVNGEVMQSSNTNQMVFKTEELITWVSQFVTLYPGDIILTGTPPGVGVFRKPPVFLKKGDEVQCEIEELGVIINKVV
;
A
#
# COMPACT_ATOMS: atom_id res chain seq x y z
N MET A 1 0.30 -4.57 -17.92
CA MET A 1 -1.07 -5.14 -17.95
C MET A 1 -1.47 -5.32 -19.40
N GLY A 2 -2.06 -6.47 -19.76
CA GLY A 2 -2.64 -6.65 -21.09
C GLY A 2 -3.91 -5.83 -21.27
N ILE A 3 -4.25 -5.52 -22.53
CA ILE A 3 -5.33 -4.63 -22.95
C ILE A 3 -6.71 -5.05 -22.42
N GLN A 4 -6.95 -6.36 -22.24
CA GLN A 4 -8.18 -6.90 -21.62
C GLN A 4 -8.38 -6.47 -20.15
N GLY A 5 -7.33 -5.99 -19.48
CA GLY A 5 -7.41 -5.52 -18.09
C GLY A 5 -8.04 -4.13 -17.94
N MET A 6 -8.05 -3.29 -18.98
CA MET A 6 -8.46 -1.89 -18.86
C MET A 6 -9.98 -1.68 -19.00
N GLU A 7 -10.69 -2.55 -19.72
CA GLU A 7 -12.16 -2.51 -19.82
C GLU A 7 -12.81 -2.87 -18.46
N LEU A 8 -12.23 -3.84 -17.75
CA LEU A 8 -12.58 -4.17 -16.36
C LEU A 8 -12.13 -3.10 -15.37
N CYS A 9 -11.08 -2.33 -15.69
CA CYS A 9 -10.67 -1.18 -14.89
C CYS A 9 -11.76 -0.11 -14.89
N ALA A 10 -12.42 0.23 -16.00
CA ALA A 10 -13.41 1.32 -16.01
C ALA A 10 -14.60 1.07 -15.06
N MET A 11 -15.15 -0.16 -15.00
CA MET A 11 -16.17 -0.50 -14.00
C MET A 11 -15.62 -0.51 -12.56
N ALA A 12 -14.37 -0.96 -12.38
CA ALA A 12 -13.71 -0.91 -11.09
C ALA A 12 -13.43 0.53 -10.64
N VAL A 13 -13.01 1.42 -11.55
CA VAL A 13 -12.79 2.87 -11.33
C VAL A 13 -14.06 3.47 -10.75
N VAL A 14 -15.21 3.21 -11.36
CA VAL A 14 -16.49 3.76 -10.92
C VAL A 14 -16.90 3.23 -9.55
N VAL A 15 -16.80 1.91 -9.32
CA VAL A 15 -17.13 1.29 -8.03
C VAL A 15 -16.18 1.75 -6.91
N LEU A 16 -14.92 2.00 -7.22
CA LEU A 16 -13.88 2.32 -6.25
C LEU A 16 -13.83 3.80 -5.89
N LEU A 17 -14.06 4.68 -6.87
CA LEU A 17 -14.26 6.10 -6.62
C LEU A 17 -15.49 6.34 -5.76
N PHE A 18 -16.51 5.53 -5.97
CA PHE A 18 -17.72 5.58 -5.18
C PHE A 18 -17.51 5.06 -3.74
N ILE A 19 -16.67 4.03 -3.54
CA ILE A 19 -16.23 3.59 -2.21
C ILE A 19 -15.43 4.69 -1.48
N ALA A 20 -14.62 5.47 -2.19
CA ALA A 20 -13.89 6.61 -1.62
C ALA A 20 -14.85 7.73 -1.15
N VAL A 21 -15.84 8.06 -1.98
CA VAL A 21 -16.92 8.98 -1.63
C VAL A 21 -17.70 8.47 -0.40
N LEU A 22 -17.96 7.17 -0.30
CA LEU A 22 -18.64 6.56 0.86
C LEU A 22 -17.82 6.56 2.15
N LYS A 23 -16.49 6.52 2.06
CA LYS A 23 -15.60 6.72 3.22
C LYS A 23 -15.70 8.15 3.74
N GLN A 24 -15.73 9.14 2.85
CA GLN A 24 -15.88 10.55 3.23
C GLN A 24 -17.24 10.84 3.88
N PHE A 25 -18.28 10.12 3.44
CA PHE A 25 -19.60 10.16 4.08
C PHE A 25 -19.75 9.29 5.35
N GLY A 26 -18.67 8.65 5.83
CA GLY A 26 -18.67 7.93 7.13
C GLY A 26 -19.38 6.57 7.15
N ILE A 27 -19.49 5.89 6.00
CA ILE A 27 -20.33 4.68 5.86
C ILE A 27 -19.53 3.37 5.98
N LEU A 28 -18.21 3.43 5.82
CA LEU A 28 -17.33 2.25 5.77
C LEU A 28 -16.44 2.07 7.00
N GLU A 29 -16.58 2.90 8.04
CA GLU A 29 -15.98 2.58 9.34
C GLU A 29 -16.84 1.54 10.07
N PRO A 30 -16.26 0.47 10.63
CA PRO A 30 -17.00 -0.41 11.52
C PRO A 30 -17.39 0.40 12.76
N MET A 31 -18.68 0.67 12.93
CA MET A 31 -19.19 1.26 14.17
C MET A 31 -18.73 0.39 15.34
N SER A 32 -17.94 0.97 16.24
CA SER A 32 -17.53 0.29 17.46
C SER A 32 -18.78 -0.05 18.28
N MET A 33 -18.81 -1.24 18.89
CA MET A 33 -19.88 -1.66 19.80
C MET A 33 -19.83 -0.92 21.16
N GLU A 34 -19.07 0.16 21.29
CA GLU A 34 -18.91 0.92 22.53
C GLU A 34 -19.65 2.27 22.54
N ASP A 35 -20.21 2.74 21.40
CA ASP A 35 -20.93 4.03 21.36
C ASP A 35 -22.40 3.97 21.80
N SER A 36 -22.87 2.86 22.40
CA SER A 36 -24.31 2.66 22.64
C SER A 36 -24.92 3.58 23.70
N SER A 37 -24.15 4.36 24.46
CA SER A 37 -24.68 5.26 25.50
C SER A 37 -24.59 6.75 25.17
N ASP A 38 -23.56 7.18 24.44
CA ASP A 38 -23.38 8.61 24.09
C ASP A 38 -24.08 8.99 22.78
N SER A 39 -24.24 8.04 21.86
CA SER A 39 -24.98 8.29 20.62
C SER A 39 -26.50 8.41 20.84
N GLU A 40 -27.07 7.80 21.90
CA GLU A 40 -28.48 8.00 22.30
C GLU A 40 -28.77 9.41 22.82
N LEU A 41 -27.79 10.07 23.43
CA LEU A 41 -27.92 11.44 23.93
C LEU A 41 -27.83 12.48 22.80
N GLU A 42 -26.97 12.28 21.79
CA GLU A 42 -26.93 13.13 20.60
C GLU A 42 -28.10 12.90 19.62
N LEU A 43 -28.66 11.68 19.57
CA LEU A 43 -29.83 11.32 18.74
C LEU A 43 -31.09 12.15 19.07
N SER A 44 -31.12 12.82 20.22
CA SER A 44 -32.23 13.69 20.65
C SER A 44 -32.17 15.13 20.09
N ALA A 45 -31.00 15.56 19.58
CA ALA A 45 -30.74 16.98 19.33
C ALA A 45 -30.94 17.45 17.87
N VAL A 46 -31.14 16.55 16.90
CA VAL A 46 -31.43 16.92 15.50
C VAL A 46 -32.80 16.39 15.10
N ARG A 47 -33.85 17.13 15.46
CA ARG A 47 -35.20 16.94 14.93
C ARG A 47 -35.26 17.37 13.46
N HIS A 48 -34.85 16.50 12.56
CA HIS A 48 -35.40 16.45 11.21
C HIS A 48 -35.39 15.00 10.74
N GLN A 49 -36.55 14.36 10.85
CA GLN A 49 -36.84 13.06 10.27
C GLN A 49 -37.05 13.28 8.77
N PRO A 50 -36.23 12.72 7.86
CA PRO A 50 -36.58 12.79 6.44
C PRO A 50 -37.81 11.91 6.21
N GLU A 51 -38.90 12.52 5.76
CA GLU A 51 -40.03 11.80 5.18
C GLU A 51 -39.49 10.93 4.04
N GLY A 52 -39.65 9.60 4.12
CA GLY A 52 -39.25 8.69 3.06
C GLY A 52 -38.14 7.67 3.38
N LEU A 53 -37.50 7.71 4.56
CA LEU A 53 -36.53 6.66 4.98
C LEU A 53 -37.10 5.24 4.92
N ASP A 54 -38.38 5.07 5.28
CA ASP A 54 -39.04 3.77 5.23
C ASP A 54 -39.35 3.31 3.79
N GLN A 55 -39.55 4.27 2.86
CA GLN A 55 -39.69 3.96 1.42
C GLN A 55 -38.34 3.62 0.80
N LEU A 56 -37.28 4.35 1.15
CA LEU A 56 -35.91 4.05 0.71
C LEU A 56 -35.43 2.71 1.27
N GLN A 57 -35.77 2.35 2.50
CA GLN A 57 -35.49 1.01 3.04
C GLN A 57 -36.23 -0.09 2.28
N ALA A 58 -37.42 0.19 1.74
CA ALA A 58 -38.17 -0.77 0.93
C ALA A 58 -37.64 -0.89 -0.51
N GLN A 59 -37.12 0.21 -1.08
CA GLN A 59 -36.59 0.26 -2.45
C GLN A 59 -35.11 -0.10 -2.55
N THR A 60 -34.37 0.00 -1.45
CA THR A 60 -32.93 -0.22 -1.39
C THR A 60 -32.61 -1.38 -0.47
N LYS A 61 -31.44 -1.98 -0.63
CA LYS A 61 -31.00 -3.10 0.23
C LYS A 61 -30.32 -2.61 1.51
N PHE A 62 -30.47 -1.34 1.89
CA PHE A 62 -29.85 -0.73 3.07
C PHE A 62 -30.74 -0.78 4.31
N THR A 63 -30.12 -0.82 5.49
CA THR A 63 -30.80 -0.72 6.78
C THR A 63 -31.11 0.74 7.13
N LYS A 64 -32.10 0.97 7.99
CA LYS A 64 -32.48 2.32 8.44
C LYS A 64 -31.31 3.11 9.04
N LYS A 65 -30.43 2.44 9.80
CA LYS A 65 -29.24 3.06 10.40
C LYS A 65 -28.21 3.48 9.33
N GLU A 66 -28.01 2.66 8.31
CA GLU A 66 -27.10 2.98 7.19
C GLU A 66 -27.64 4.18 6.39
N LEU A 67 -28.95 4.22 6.12
CA LEU A 67 -29.59 5.33 5.43
C LEU A 67 -29.52 6.66 6.22
N GLN A 68 -29.61 6.59 7.56
CA GLN A 68 -29.43 7.77 8.42
C GLN A 68 -27.99 8.30 8.39
N SER A 69 -26.99 7.41 8.38
CA SER A 69 -25.58 7.81 8.24
C SER A 69 -25.31 8.44 6.87
N LEU A 70 -25.80 7.78 5.80
CA LEU A 70 -25.77 8.29 4.43
C LEU A 70 -26.38 9.69 4.31
N TYR A 71 -27.54 9.91 4.92
CA TYR A 71 -28.21 11.20 4.89
C TYR A 71 -27.43 12.27 5.63
N ARG A 72 -26.83 11.95 6.78
CA ARG A 72 -26.00 12.87 7.57
C ARG A 72 -24.74 13.27 6.79
N GLY A 73 -24.06 12.30 6.16
CA GLY A 73 -22.92 12.57 5.30
C GLY A 73 -23.30 13.47 4.13
N PHE A 74 -24.36 13.12 3.40
CA PHE A 74 -24.84 13.89 2.26
C PHE A 74 -25.22 15.33 2.65
N LYS A 75 -25.91 15.53 3.79
CA LYS A 75 -26.26 16.86 4.31
C LYS A 75 -25.08 17.69 4.78
N ASN A 76 -24.03 17.05 5.31
CA ASN A 76 -22.82 17.75 5.76
C ASN A 76 -22.05 18.36 4.59
N GLU A 77 -21.92 17.61 3.49
CA GLU A 77 -21.24 18.10 2.28
C GLU A 77 -22.17 18.98 1.42
N CYS A 78 -23.48 18.71 1.45
CA CYS A 78 -24.49 19.42 0.66
C CYS A 78 -25.63 19.93 1.56
N PRO A 79 -25.49 21.11 2.21
CA PRO A 79 -26.46 21.65 3.16
C PRO A 79 -27.86 21.85 2.56
N THR A 80 -27.89 22.18 1.26
CA THR A 80 -29.08 22.39 0.44
C THR A 80 -29.90 21.11 0.22
N GLY A 81 -29.31 19.92 0.40
CA GLY A 81 -29.96 18.63 0.17
C GLY A 81 -30.12 18.25 -1.31
N LEU A 82 -29.48 19.00 -2.21
CA LEU A 82 -29.43 18.76 -3.66
C LEU A 82 -27.98 18.94 -4.12
N VAL A 83 -27.54 18.09 -5.04
CA VAL A 83 -26.22 18.23 -5.68
C VAL A 83 -26.45 18.60 -7.13
N ASP A 84 -26.13 19.84 -7.50
CA ASP A 84 -26.08 20.25 -8.90
C ASP A 84 -24.78 19.80 -9.56
N GLU A 85 -24.72 19.89 -10.90
CA GLU A 85 -23.60 19.40 -11.69
C GLU A 85 -22.26 20.07 -11.31
N ASP A 86 -22.28 21.38 -11.04
CA ASP A 86 -21.09 22.15 -10.69
C ASP A 86 -20.57 21.77 -9.29
N THR A 87 -21.47 21.57 -8.32
CA THR A 87 -21.13 21.06 -6.99
C THR A 87 -20.61 19.64 -7.08
N PHE A 88 -21.21 18.79 -7.93
CA PHE A 88 -20.74 17.42 -8.16
C PHE A 88 -19.33 17.43 -8.74
N LYS A 89 -19.07 18.24 -9.77
CA LYS A 89 -17.74 18.45 -10.36
C LYS A 89 -16.73 18.96 -9.33
N LEU A 90 -17.12 19.89 -8.47
CA LEU A 90 -16.24 20.42 -7.42
C LEU A 90 -15.84 19.32 -6.42
N ILE A 91 -16.81 18.58 -5.89
CA ILE A 91 -16.57 17.44 -5.01
C ILE A 91 -15.67 16.40 -5.70
N TYR A 92 -15.95 16.14 -6.98
CA TYR A 92 -15.21 15.15 -7.76
C TYR A 92 -13.77 15.59 -8.08
N SER A 93 -13.54 16.88 -8.33
CA SER A 93 -12.21 17.46 -8.60
C SER A 93 -11.27 17.40 -7.40
N GLN A 94 -11.80 17.37 -6.17
CA GLN A 94 -11.00 17.21 -4.95
C GLN A 94 -10.28 15.85 -4.91
N PHE A 95 -10.83 14.83 -5.56
CA PHE A 95 -10.22 13.50 -5.65
C PHE A 95 -9.16 13.40 -6.76
N PHE A 96 -9.12 14.35 -7.71
CA PHE A 96 -8.21 14.32 -8.86
C PHE A 96 -7.55 15.69 -9.09
N PRO A 97 -6.70 16.18 -8.16
CA PRO A 97 -6.13 17.53 -8.24
C PRO A 97 -5.10 17.72 -9.38
N GLN A 98 -4.71 16.64 -10.08
CA GLN A 98 -3.63 16.61 -11.07
C GLN A 98 -4.11 16.48 -12.52
N GLY A 99 -5.42 16.28 -12.77
CA GLY A 99 -6.00 16.10 -14.10
C GLY A 99 -7.36 16.81 -14.22
N ASP A 100 -7.94 16.82 -15.41
CA ASP A 100 -9.26 17.44 -15.64
C ASP A 100 -10.37 16.40 -15.49
N ALA A 101 -10.95 16.33 -14.29
CA ALA A 101 -12.05 15.41 -14.00
C ALA A 101 -13.42 15.93 -14.45
N THR A 102 -13.51 17.15 -15.00
CA THR A 102 -14.78 17.86 -15.28
C THR A 102 -15.68 17.08 -16.26
N THR A 103 -15.11 16.60 -17.36
CA THR A 103 -15.88 15.90 -18.41
C THR A 103 -16.39 14.54 -17.94
N TYR A 104 -15.58 13.80 -17.19
CA TYR A 104 -16.00 12.52 -16.66
C TYR A 104 -17.00 12.67 -15.50
N ALA A 105 -16.81 13.68 -14.65
CA ALA A 105 -17.76 14.02 -13.60
C ALA A 105 -19.15 14.33 -14.18
N HIS A 106 -19.23 15.01 -15.33
CA HIS A 106 -20.49 15.23 -16.05
C HIS A 106 -21.13 13.92 -16.53
N PHE A 107 -20.36 12.97 -17.10
CA PHE A 107 -20.91 11.67 -17.51
C PHE A 107 -21.43 10.87 -16.31
N LEU A 108 -20.70 10.88 -15.21
CA LEU A 108 -21.12 10.22 -13.98
C LEU A 108 -22.37 10.90 -13.39
N PHE A 109 -22.41 12.23 -13.38
CA PHE A 109 -23.57 13.02 -12.94
C PHE A 109 -24.83 12.62 -13.72
N ASN A 110 -24.76 12.59 -15.05
CA ASN A 110 -25.87 12.20 -15.92
C ASN A 110 -26.27 10.71 -15.77
N ALA A 111 -25.39 9.87 -15.24
CA ALA A 111 -25.73 8.48 -14.90
C ALA A 111 -26.50 8.36 -13.58
N PHE A 112 -26.33 9.33 -12.66
CA PHE A 112 -27.08 9.42 -11.40
C PHE A 112 -28.37 10.25 -11.53
N ASP A 113 -28.38 11.28 -12.37
CA ASP A 113 -29.55 12.11 -12.70
C ASP A 113 -30.50 11.36 -13.66
N ALA A 114 -31.16 10.33 -13.15
CA ALA A 114 -32.00 9.44 -13.94
C ALA A 114 -33.28 10.11 -14.47
N ASP A 115 -33.75 11.19 -13.82
CA ASP A 115 -34.90 11.98 -14.24
C ASP A 115 -34.52 13.21 -15.08
N GLY A 116 -33.22 13.47 -15.28
CA GLY A 116 -32.70 14.53 -16.14
C GLY A 116 -33.05 15.93 -15.65
N ASN A 117 -33.22 16.08 -14.34
CA ASN A 117 -33.70 17.31 -13.71
C ASN A 117 -32.55 18.31 -13.44
N GLY A 118 -31.29 17.91 -13.69
CA GLY A 118 -30.09 18.71 -13.47
C GLY A 118 -29.62 18.75 -12.01
N ALA A 119 -30.15 17.89 -11.13
CA ALA A 119 -29.86 17.84 -9.71
C ALA A 119 -30.02 16.43 -9.12
N ILE A 120 -28.94 15.87 -8.59
CA ILE A 120 -28.99 14.58 -7.91
C ILE A 120 -29.59 14.77 -6.51
N ARG A 121 -30.74 14.14 -6.27
CA ARG A 121 -31.33 14.08 -4.94
C ARG A 121 -30.73 12.94 -4.13
N PHE A 122 -30.94 13.00 -2.82
CA PHE A 122 -30.50 11.93 -1.92
C PHE A 122 -31.12 10.57 -2.30
N GLU A 123 -32.38 10.56 -2.75
CA GLU A 123 -33.06 9.32 -3.14
C GLU A 123 -32.36 8.66 -4.34
N ASP A 124 -32.05 9.44 -5.39
CA ASP A 124 -31.39 8.96 -6.60
C ASP A 124 -29.97 8.45 -6.32
N PHE A 125 -29.26 9.18 -5.47
CA PHE A 125 -27.93 8.81 -4.99
C PHE A 125 -27.94 7.44 -4.26
N VAL A 126 -28.90 7.24 -3.35
CA VAL A 126 -29.00 5.99 -2.57
C VAL A 126 -29.50 4.81 -3.41
N VAL A 127 -30.39 5.05 -4.38
CA VAL A 127 -30.84 4.00 -5.31
C VAL A 127 -29.68 3.53 -6.19
N GLY A 128 -28.90 4.46 -6.77
CA GLY A 128 -27.68 4.13 -7.50
C GLY A 128 -26.68 3.36 -6.65
N LEU A 129 -26.51 3.78 -5.38
CA LEU A 129 -25.69 3.09 -4.37
C LEU A 129 -26.11 1.64 -4.13
N SER A 130 -27.41 1.40 -3.99
CA SER A 130 -27.98 0.09 -3.71
C SER A 130 -27.71 -0.89 -4.85
N ILE A 131 -27.86 -0.43 -6.10
CA ILE A 131 -27.58 -1.22 -7.31
C ILE A 131 -26.09 -1.57 -7.39
N LEU A 132 -25.21 -0.60 -7.19
CA LEU A 132 -23.76 -0.80 -7.31
C LEU A 132 -23.19 -1.75 -6.24
N LEU A 133 -23.60 -1.58 -4.99
CA LEU A 133 -23.04 -2.35 -3.87
C LEU A 133 -23.75 -3.69 -3.68
N ARG A 134 -25.08 -3.69 -3.68
CA ARG A 134 -25.92 -4.84 -3.29
C ARG A 134 -26.78 -5.39 -4.45
N GLY A 135 -26.68 -4.81 -5.64
CA GLY A 135 -27.37 -5.31 -6.84
C GLY A 135 -26.82 -6.65 -7.34
N THR A 136 -27.62 -7.32 -8.15
CA THR A 136 -27.24 -8.50 -8.93
C THR A 136 -26.24 -8.11 -10.02
N VAL A 137 -25.52 -9.10 -10.56
CA VAL A 137 -24.60 -8.88 -11.69
C VAL A 137 -25.30 -8.18 -12.86
N HIS A 138 -26.54 -8.57 -13.16
CA HIS A 138 -27.33 -7.96 -14.23
C HIS A 138 -27.66 -6.49 -13.96
N GLU A 139 -28.07 -6.14 -12.73
CA GLU A 139 -28.36 -4.75 -12.36
C GLU A 139 -27.10 -3.88 -12.43
N LYS A 140 -25.94 -4.41 -12.01
CA LYS A 140 -24.65 -3.70 -12.10
C LYS A 140 -24.20 -3.49 -13.55
N LEU A 141 -24.36 -4.49 -14.41
CA LEU A 141 -24.02 -4.39 -15.83
C LEU A 141 -24.94 -3.41 -16.57
N LYS A 142 -26.25 -3.42 -16.26
CA LYS A 142 -27.19 -2.43 -16.81
C LYS A 142 -26.84 -1.01 -16.37
N TRP A 143 -26.43 -0.83 -15.12
CA TRP A 143 -25.96 0.46 -14.63
C TRP A 143 -24.66 0.89 -15.34
N ALA A 144 -23.72 -0.02 -15.57
CA ALA A 144 -22.51 0.26 -16.33
C ALA A 144 -22.82 0.62 -17.80
N PHE A 145 -23.77 -0.05 -18.44
CA PHE A 145 -24.23 0.29 -19.79
C PHE A 145 -24.73 1.73 -19.85
N ASN A 146 -25.57 2.14 -18.89
CA ASN A 146 -26.08 3.51 -18.82
C ASN A 146 -24.98 4.56 -18.62
N LEU A 147 -23.81 4.20 -18.06
CA LEU A 147 -22.68 5.12 -17.97
C LEU A 147 -22.01 5.32 -19.34
N TYR A 148 -22.01 4.29 -20.19
CA TYR A 148 -21.42 4.33 -21.53
C TYR A 148 -22.33 4.95 -22.60
N ASP A 149 -23.64 4.76 -22.44
CA ASP A 149 -24.67 5.41 -23.23
C ASP A 149 -24.86 6.86 -22.73
N ILE A 150 -24.17 7.80 -23.40
CA ILE A 150 -24.12 9.20 -22.98
C ILE A 150 -25.44 9.88 -23.32
N ASN A 151 -25.99 9.61 -24.51
CA ASN A 151 -27.19 10.27 -25.03
C ASN A 151 -28.51 9.59 -24.60
N LYS A 152 -28.42 8.42 -23.93
CA LYS A 152 -29.55 7.61 -23.43
C LYS A 152 -30.43 7.04 -24.54
N ASP A 153 -29.89 6.83 -25.73
CA ASP A 153 -30.63 6.28 -26.87
C ASP A 153 -30.75 4.74 -26.83
N GLY A 154 -30.09 4.09 -25.87
CA GLY A 154 -30.09 2.64 -25.69
C GLY A 154 -29.02 1.90 -26.50
N TYR A 155 -28.11 2.63 -27.14
CA TYR A 155 -26.99 2.11 -27.91
C TYR A 155 -25.70 2.77 -27.44
N ILE A 156 -24.59 2.03 -27.48
CA ILE A 156 -23.25 2.62 -27.28
C ILE A 156 -22.61 2.76 -28.65
N THR A 157 -22.34 4.00 -29.05
CA THR A 157 -21.64 4.34 -30.29
C THR A 157 -20.12 4.43 -30.08
N LYS A 158 -19.35 4.35 -31.17
CA LYS A 158 -17.88 4.51 -31.10
C LYS A 158 -17.50 5.89 -30.60
N GLU A 159 -18.29 6.90 -30.96
CA GLU A 159 -18.12 8.29 -30.57
C GLU A 159 -18.28 8.46 -29.05
N GLU A 160 -19.30 7.84 -28.46
CA GLU A 160 -19.55 7.89 -27.02
C GLU A 160 -18.47 7.15 -26.23
N MET A 161 -18.09 5.95 -26.68
CA MET A 161 -17.00 5.21 -26.08
C MET A 161 -15.68 5.99 -26.16
N LEU A 162 -15.42 6.66 -27.28
CA LEU A 162 -14.23 7.51 -27.43
C LEU A 162 -14.29 8.72 -26.51
N ALA A 163 -15.45 9.36 -26.33
CA ALA A 163 -15.63 10.49 -25.43
C ALA A 163 -15.36 10.10 -23.97
N ILE A 164 -15.90 8.96 -23.52
CA ILE A 164 -15.64 8.43 -22.18
C ILE A 164 -14.17 8.07 -22.04
N MET A 165 -13.59 7.37 -23.01
CA MET A 165 -12.18 7.01 -22.97
C MET A 165 -11.31 8.28 -22.86
N LYS A 166 -11.51 9.28 -23.72
CA LYS A 166 -10.79 10.56 -23.67
C LYS A 166 -10.94 11.27 -22.33
N SER A 167 -12.15 11.34 -21.77
CA SER A 167 -12.36 11.93 -20.45
C SER A 167 -11.65 11.18 -19.31
N ILE A 168 -11.51 9.85 -19.41
CA ILE A 168 -10.68 9.08 -18.49
C ILE A 168 -9.20 9.47 -18.67
N TYR A 169 -8.71 9.61 -19.92
CA TYR A 169 -7.34 10.06 -20.19
C TYR A 169 -7.07 11.48 -19.68
N ASP A 170 -7.99 12.42 -19.90
CA ASP A 170 -7.89 13.82 -19.46
C ASP A 170 -7.92 13.93 -17.93
N MET A 171 -8.75 13.11 -17.27
CA MET A 171 -8.76 12.96 -15.81
C MET A 171 -7.45 12.37 -15.28
N MET A 172 -6.83 11.42 -15.98
CA MET A 172 -5.58 10.78 -15.56
C MET A 172 -4.33 11.65 -15.82
N GLY A 173 -4.42 12.68 -16.66
CA GLY A 173 -3.34 13.62 -16.97
C GLY A 173 -2.13 12.98 -17.69
N ARG A 174 -1.05 13.75 -17.90
CA ARG A 174 0.17 13.30 -18.64
C ARG A 174 1.06 12.29 -17.90
N HIS A 175 0.57 11.67 -16.83
CA HIS A 175 1.39 10.90 -15.88
C HIS A 175 1.03 9.40 -15.86
N THR A 176 0.32 8.91 -16.87
CA THR A 176 0.14 7.48 -17.08
C THR A 176 1.48 6.86 -17.52
N TYR A 177 1.92 5.81 -16.83
CA TYR A 177 3.13 5.06 -17.22
C TYR A 177 2.80 3.62 -17.60
N PRO A 178 3.21 3.16 -18.79
CA PRO A 178 3.99 3.89 -19.81
C PRO A 178 3.20 5.06 -20.41
N ILE A 179 3.93 6.10 -20.84
CA ILE A 179 3.36 7.24 -21.59
C ILE A 179 2.66 6.66 -22.81
N LEU A 180 1.34 6.75 -22.82
CA LEU A 180 0.51 6.20 -23.89
C LEU A 180 0.63 7.08 -25.14
N ARG A 181 0.76 6.43 -26.29
CA ARG A 181 0.81 7.09 -27.61
C ARG A 181 -0.55 7.74 -27.90
N GLU A 182 -0.58 8.83 -28.66
CA GLU A 182 -1.80 9.60 -28.97
C GLU A 182 -2.90 8.79 -29.69
N ASP A 183 -2.53 7.68 -30.33
CA ASP A 183 -3.42 6.72 -31.03
C ASP A 183 -4.08 5.69 -30.10
N ALA A 184 -3.63 5.57 -28.84
CA ALA A 184 -4.10 4.55 -27.90
C ALA A 184 -5.62 4.57 -27.64
N PRO A 185 -6.31 5.73 -27.43
CA PRO A 185 -7.75 5.73 -27.17
C PRO A 185 -8.57 5.14 -28.34
N LEU A 186 -8.15 5.42 -29.58
CA LEU A 186 -8.82 4.93 -30.79
C LEU A 186 -8.64 3.41 -30.93
N GLU A 187 -7.43 2.90 -30.70
CA GLU A 187 -7.20 1.45 -30.71
C GLU A 187 -7.99 0.70 -29.63
N HIS A 188 -8.29 1.35 -28.50
CA HIS A 188 -9.13 0.75 -27.45
C HIS A 188 -10.59 0.69 -27.85
N VAL A 189 -11.12 1.77 -28.43
CA VAL A 189 -12.48 1.79 -28.97
C VAL A 189 -12.66 0.70 -30.02
N GLU A 190 -11.71 0.56 -30.96
CA GLU A 190 -11.80 -0.48 -31.99
C GLU A 190 -11.77 -1.90 -31.41
N ARG A 191 -10.95 -2.16 -30.39
CA ARG A 191 -10.92 -3.47 -29.72
C ARG A 191 -12.18 -3.76 -28.92
N PHE A 192 -12.75 -2.75 -28.27
CA PHE A 192 -14.02 -2.86 -27.55
C PHE A 192 -15.13 -3.27 -28.52
N PHE A 193 -15.27 -2.55 -29.65
CA PHE A 193 -16.29 -2.86 -30.66
C PHE A 193 -16.05 -4.23 -31.32
N GLN A 194 -14.81 -4.61 -31.64
CA GLN A 194 -14.52 -5.96 -32.15
C GLN A 194 -15.00 -7.10 -31.25
N LYS A 195 -15.13 -6.83 -29.94
CA LYS A 195 -15.51 -7.83 -28.94
C LYS A 195 -16.99 -7.77 -28.57
N MET A 196 -17.55 -6.56 -28.51
CA MET A 196 -18.88 -6.29 -27.97
C MET A 196 -19.94 -6.18 -29.07
N ASP A 197 -19.60 -5.62 -30.22
CA ASP A 197 -20.47 -5.54 -31.40
C ASP A 197 -20.42 -6.87 -32.16
N ARG A 198 -21.35 -7.76 -31.83
CA ARG A 198 -21.36 -9.15 -32.35
C ARG A 198 -21.95 -9.24 -33.74
N ASN A 199 -22.88 -8.35 -34.05
CA ASN A 199 -23.57 -8.32 -35.34
C ASN A 199 -22.83 -7.43 -36.37
N GLN A 200 -21.80 -6.68 -35.94
CA GLN A 200 -20.98 -5.77 -36.72
C GLN A 200 -21.77 -4.61 -37.34
N ASP A 201 -22.80 -4.13 -36.65
CA ASP A 201 -23.65 -3.01 -37.10
C ASP A 201 -23.07 -1.64 -36.71
N GLY A 202 -21.97 -1.61 -35.97
CA GLY A 202 -21.27 -0.40 -35.56
C GLY A 202 -21.80 0.23 -34.26
N VAL A 203 -22.77 -0.40 -33.60
CA VAL A 203 -23.28 -0.01 -32.28
C VAL A 203 -23.25 -1.21 -31.32
N VAL A 204 -23.26 -0.95 -30.01
CA VAL A 204 -23.38 -2.03 -29.02
C VAL A 204 -24.71 -1.87 -28.30
N THR A 205 -25.58 -2.86 -28.45
CA THR A 205 -26.86 -2.92 -27.74
C THR A 205 -26.69 -3.41 -26.30
N ILE A 206 -27.68 -3.14 -25.45
CA ILE A 206 -27.70 -3.62 -24.06
C ILE A 206 -27.62 -5.15 -23.98
N ASP A 207 -28.27 -5.86 -24.91
CA ASP A 207 -28.28 -7.33 -24.92
C ASP A 207 -26.91 -7.88 -25.33
N GLU A 208 -26.26 -7.28 -26.33
CA GLU A 208 -24.89 -7.64 -26.73
C GLU A 208 -23.88 -7.37 -25.61
N PHE A 209 -24.03 -6.24 -24.92
CA PHE A 209 -23.21 -5.89 -23.77
C PHE A 209 -23.37 -6.89 -22.62
N LEU A 210 -24.62 -7.22 -22.25
CA LEU A 210 -24.95 -8.15 -21.17
C LEU A 210 -24.49 -9.57 -21.49
N GLU A 211 -24.77 -10.08 -22.69
CA GLU A 211 -24.36 -11.43 -23.11
C GLU A 211 -22.85 -11.60 -23.09
N THR A 212 -22.12 -10.61 -23.63
CA THR A 212 -20.66 -10.67 -23.72
C THR A 212 -20.02 -10.63 -22.34
N CYS A 213 -20.52 -9.76 -21.45
CA CYS A 213 -20.04 -9.67 -20.06
C CYS A 213 -20.36 -10.94 -19.26
N GLN A 214 -21.58 -11.49 -19.38
CA GLN A 214 -21.97 -12.72 -18.69
C GLN A 214 -21.18 -13.94 -19.16
N LYS A 215 -20.88 -14.02 -20.46
CA LYS A 215 -20.09 -15.12 -21.04
C LYS A 215 -18.64 -15.12 -20.52
N GLU A 216 -18.01 -13.94 -20.38
CA GLU A 216 -16.68 -13.84 -19.77
C GLU A 216 -16.67 -14.14 -18.25
N LEU A 217 -17.75 -13.78 -17.55
CA LEU A 217 -17.93 -14.10 -16.13
C LEU A 217 -18.06 -15.62 -15.86
N MET A 218 -18.58 -16.39 -16.81
CA MET A 218 -18.84 -17.84 -16.67
C MET A 218 -17.69 -18.74 -17.16
N LEU A 219 -16.88 -18.30 -18.12
CA LEU A 219 -15.86 -19.13 -18.78
C LEU A 219 -14.47 -19.14 -18.10
N GLY A 220 -14.24 -18.33 -17.06
CA GLY A 220 -12.92 -18.18 -16.45
C GLY A 220 -12.86 -18.54 -14.97
N SER A 221 -11.84 -19.32 -14.59
CA SER A 221 -11.21 -19.30 -13.26
C SER A 221 -10.78 -17.87 -12.80
N SER A 222 -10.96 -16.88 -13.66
CA SER A 222 -10.89 -15.43 -13.42
C SER A 222 -12.13 -14.83 -12.71
N GLY A 223 -13.28 -15.49 -12.65
CA GLY A 223 -14.50 -14.96 -12.00
C GLY A 223 -14.36 -14.86 -10.47
N ARG A 224 -13.67 -15.82 -9.83
CA ARG A 224 -13.28 -15.71 -8.41
C ARG A 224 -12.24 -14.62 -8.19
N ARG A 225 -11.33 -14.42 -9.15
CA ARG A 225 -10.43 -13.26 -9.16
C ARG A 225 -11.18 -11.93 -9.28
N LEU A 226 -12.33 -11.84 -9.93
CA LEU A 226 -13.07 -10.58 -10.05
C LEU A 226 -13.58 -10.07 -8.68
N LEU A 227 -14.19 -10.94 -7.88
CA LEU A 227 -14.61 -10.59 -6.52
C LEU A 227 -13.42 -10.41 -5.57
N THR A 228 -12.35 -11.21 -5.71
CA THR A 228 -11.13 -11.03 -4.89
C THR A 228 -10.33 -9.79 -5.29
N THR A 229 -10.28 -9.43 -6.57
CA THR A 229 -9.66 -8.19 -7.08
C THR A 229 -10.52 -6.99 -6.73
N VAL A 230 -11.85 -7.07 -6.75
CA VAL A 230 -12.73 -5.98 -6.29
C VAL A 230 -12.66 -5.79 -4.77
N LEU A 231 -12.51 -6.87 -4.00
CA LEU A 231 -12.27 -6.80 -2.54
C LEU A 231 -10.84 -6.36 -2.20
N GLN A 232 -9.83 -6.75 -3.00
CA GLN A 232 -8.46 -6.21 -2.91
C GLN A 232 -8.37 -4.77 -3.41
N ALA A 233 -9.28 -4.35 -4.29
CA ALA A 233 -9.34 -3.00 -4.83
C ALA A 233 -9.98 -1.98 -3.86
N GLN A 234 -10.31 -2.37 -2.62
CA GLN A 234 -10.31 -1.43 -1.49
C GLN A 234 -9.00 -0.61 -1.37
N ARG A 235 -7.96 -1.00 -2.13
CA ARG A 235 -6.78 -0.22 -2.50
C ARG A 235 -6.92 0.36 -3.93
N TRP A 236 -7.59 1.52 -4.09
CA TRP A 236 -7.66 2.29 -5.36
C TRP A 236 -6.65 3.47 -5.35
N PRO A 237 -6.09 3.90 -6.50
CA PRO A 237 -4.73 4.36 -6.67
C PRO A 237 -4.64 5.87 -6.51
N PHE A 238 -4.60 6.32 -5.27
CA PHE A 238 -3.40 7.07 -4.93
C PHE A 238 -2.35 6.04 -4.53
N GLN A 239 -1.61 5.49 -5.50
CA GLN A 239 -0.21 5.21 -5.20
C GLN A 239 0.46 6.58 -5.30
N PRO A 240 0.75 7.29 -4.18
CA PRO A 240 1.83 8.27 -4.23
C PRO A 240 3.01 7.54 -4.86
N SER A 241 3.69 8.19 -5.80
CA SER A 241 4.84 7.69 -6.57
C SER A 241 5.33 6.32 -6.09
N ARG A 242 5.30 5.30 -6.95
CA ARG A 242 5.69 3.92 -6.60
C ARG A 242 7.04 3.77 -5.87
N ASP A 243 7.83 4.82 -5.77
CA ASP A 243 9.10 4.87 -5.07
C ASP A 243 9.15 5.93 -3.95
N MET A 244 8.25 5.89 -2.94
CA MET A 244 8.48 6.68 -1.71
C MET A 244 9.53 5.98 -0.84
N ARG A 245 10.78 6.37 -1.06
CA ARG A 245 11.98 5.78 -0.46
C ARG A 245 12.63 6.80 0.47
N LEU A 246 12.27 6.74 1.75
CA LEU A 246 12.78 7.66 2.76
C LEU A 246 14.18 7.22 3.20
N VAL A 247 15.12 8.15 3.18
CA VAL A 247 16.51 7.90 3.56
C VAL A 247 16.93 8.85 4.66
N GLN A 248 17.93 8.44 5.43
CA GLN A 248 18.67 9.34 6.31
C GLN A 248 20.10 9.41 5.79
N PHE A 249 20.65 10.61 5.64
CA PHE A 249 21.96 10.81 5.04
C PHE A 249 22.72 11.95 5.73
N GLN A 250 24.00 12.05 5.42
CA GLN A 250 24.85 13.19 5.73
C GLN A 250 25.55 13.64 4.45
N ALA A 251 25.93 14.91 4.39
CA ALA A 251 26.80 15.44 3.35
C ALA A 251 27.82 16.41 3.98
N PRO A 252 29.01 16.60 3.41
CA PRO A 252 30.07 17.42 4.01
C PRO A 252 29.66 18.87 4.33
N HIS A 253 28.67 19.40 3.61
CA HIS A 253 28.17 20.76 3.76
C HIS A 253 26.94 20.88 4.68
N LEU A 254 26.42 19.76 5.20
CA LEU A 254 25.22 19.71 6.04
C LEU A 254 25.58 19.47 7.51
N ALA A 255 24.85 20.11 8.41
CA ALA A 255 25.04 19.96 9.84
C ALA A 255 24.19 18.81 10.39
N GLY A 256 24.86 17.69 10.73
CA GLY A 256 24.22 16.50 11.29
C GLY A 256 23.45 15.68 10.25
N PRO A 257 22.65 14.69 10.69
CA PRO A 257 21.83 13.89 9.78
C PRO A 257 20.68 14.71 9.19
N HIS A 258 20.35 14.41 7.95
CA HIS A 258 19.21 14.93 7.22
C HIS A 258 18.33 13.77 6.74
N LEU A 259 17.05 14.05 6.58
CA LEU A 259 16.07 13.18 5.94
C LEU A 259 15.98 13.53 4.47
N GLY A 260 15.87 12.50 3.64
CA GLY A 260 15.79 12.66 2.21
C GLY A 260 14.82 11.70 1.56
N LEU A 261 14.53 11.98 0.31
CA LEU A 261 13.81 11.10 -0.58
C LEU A 261 14.76 10.61 -1.69
N GLU A 262 14.94 9.30 -1.80
CA GLU A 262 15.74 8.70 -2.86
C GLU A 262 14.94 8.66 -4.17
N SER A 263 15.50 9.20 -5.26
CA SER A 263 14.89 9.19 -6.59
C SER A 263 15.01 7.80 -7.23
N GLY A 264 14.20 6.84 -6.77
CA GLY A 264 14.29 5.44 -7.17
C GLY A 264 15.52 4.74 -6.57
N ASN A 265 15.54 3.41 -6.62
CA ASN A 265 16.64 2.63 -6.04
C ASN A 265 17.98 2.94 -6.73
N GLY A 266 18.96 3.43 -5.96
CA GLY A 266 20.28 3.81 -6.48
C GLY A 266 20.34 5.21 -7.09
N GLY A 267 19.28 6.01 -6.98
CA GLY A 267 19.24 7.39 -7.43
C GLY A 267 19.97 8.38 -6.50
N GLY A 268 19.86 9.66 -6.84
CA GLY A 268 20.23 10.77 -5.97
C GLY A 268 19.17 11.06 -4.91
N VAL A 269 19.43 12.04 -4.04
CA VAL A 269 18.61 12.33 -2.86
C VAL A 269 18.06 13.75 -2.91
N ILE A 270 16.75 13.91 -2.71
CA ILE A 270 16.12 15.20 -2.43
C ILE A 270 16.21 15.44 -0.92
N ASP A 271 16.85 16.53 -0.51
CA ASP A 271 16.95 16.92 0.91
C ASP A 271 15.62 17.51 1.40
N LEU A 272 14.90 16.74 2.23
CA LEU A 272 13.61 17.14 2.76
C LEU A 272 13.75 18.24 3.81
N ASN A 273 14.84 18.26 4.58
CA ASN A 273 15.09 19.29 5.57
C ASN A 273 15.48 20.63 4.92
N ALA A 274 16.11 20.60 3.74
CA ALA A 274 16.33 21.81 2.95
C ALA A 274 15.01 22.37 2.38
N PHE A 275 14.08 21.50 1.98
CA PHE A 275 12.76 21.88 1.50
C PHE A 275 11.84 22.40 2.60
N GLU A 276 11.81 21.74 3.75
CA GLU A 276 11.00 22.10 4.91
C GLU A 276 11.87 22.07 6.19
N PRO A 277 12.48 23.21 6.56
CA PRO A 277 13.40 23.29 7.70
C PRO A 277 12.80 22.94 9.06
N THR A 278 11.47 22.93 9.17
CA THR A 278 10.77 22.55 10.41
C THR A 278 10.66 21.04 10.60
N LEU A 279 10.97 20.24 9.57
CA LEU A 279 10.97 18.78 9.69
C LEU A 279 12.02 18.32 10.71
N PRO A 280 11.73 17.25 11.47
CA PRO A 280 12.74 16.58 12.27
C PRO A 280 13.94 16.14 11.43
N LYS A 281 15.08 15.97 12.09
CA LYS A 281 16.32 15.52 11.45
C LYS A 281 16.54 14.01 11.55
N THR A 282 15.69 13.32 12.32
CA THR A 282 15.77 11.87 12.52
C THR A 282 14.48 11.18 12.10
N MET A 283 14.60 9.95 11.61
CA MET A 283 13.44 9.19 11.12
C MET A 283 12.47 8.82 12.24
N VAL A 284 12.96 8.58 13.45
CA VAL A 284 12.11 8.27 14.61
C VAL A 284 11.19 9.45 14.91
N GLU A 285 11.75 10.63 15.10
CA GLU A 285 10.98 11.87 15.34
C GLU A 285 10.05 12.20 14.16
N PHE A 286 10.50 11.94 12.92
CA PHE A 286 9.67 12.12 11.73
C PHE A 286 8.44 11.21 11.73
N LEU A 287 8.60 9.93 12.11
CA LEU A 287 7.51 8.96 12.17
C LEU A 287 6.57 9.22 13.35
N GLU A 288 7.08 9.74 14.48
CA GLU A 288 6.26 10.14 15.63
C GLU A 288 5.24 11.23 15.28
N GLN A 289 5.55 12.10 14.31
CA GLN A 289 4.65 13.15 13.85
C GLN A 289 3.58 12.69 12.84
N GLY A 290 3.66 11.46 12.33
CA GLY A 290 2.62 10.81 11.52
C GLY A 290 2.27 11.52 10.21
N GLU A 291 0.97 11.69 9.92
CA GLU A 291 0.51 12.17 8.60
C GLU A 291 0.98 13.59 8.26
N ALA A 292 1.24 14.43 9.27
CA ALA A 292 1.71 15.80 9.06
C ALA A 292 3.03 15.82 8.29
N THR A 293 3.99 14.96 8.64
CA THR A 293 5.29 14.89 7.97
C THR A 293 5.21 14.18 6.62
N LEU A 294 4.34 13.17 6.48
CA LEU A 294 4.08 12.51 5.19
C LEU A 294 3.50 13.49 4.15
N SER A 295 2.68 14.46 4.57
CA SER A 295 2.17 15.50 3.67
C SER A 295 3.30 16.34 3.06
N VAL A 296 4.37 16.60 3.81
CA VAL A 296 5.56 17.33 3.33
C VAL A 296 6.29 16.53 2.26
N VAL A 297 6.44 15.22 2.46
CA VAL A 297 7.07 14.33 1.47
C VAL A 297 6.27 14.33 0.17
N ARG A 298 4.94 14.29 0.24
CA ARG A 298 4.07 14.36 -0.95
C ARG A 298 4.23 15.70 -1.69
N ARG A 299 4.35 16.82 -0.96
CA ARG A 299 4.64 18.14 -1.56
C ARG A 299 6.02 18.18 -2.20
N ALA A 300 7.03 17.61 -1.54
CA ALA A 300 8.39 17.53 -2.07
C ALA A 300 8.42 16.72 -3.37
N LEU A 301 7.73 15.58 -3.43
CA LEU A 301 7.56 14.75 -4.63
C LEU A 301 6.90 15.49 -5.80
N ALA A 302 5.89 16.32 -5.51
CA ALA A 302 5.20 17.10 -6.52
C ALA A 302 6.03 18.30 -7.03
N THR A 303 7.12 18.63 -6.33
CA THR A 303 7.98 19.76 -6.66
C THR A 303 9.24 19.24 -7.35
N GLN A 304 9.66 19.87 -8.46
CA GLN A 304 10.93 19.56 -9.11
C GLN A 304 12.11 20.12 -8.31
N LEU A 305 12.39 19.52 -7.16
CA LEU A 305 13.45 19.95 -6.25
C LEU A 305 14.84 19.52 -6.75
N PRO A 306 15.91 20.24 -6.37
CA PRO A 306 17.28 19.81 -6.63
C PRO A 306 17.55 18.43 -6.03
N VAL A 307 18.19 17.58 -6.83
CA VAL A 307 18.61 16.24 -6.42
C VAL A 307 20.11 16.25 -6.14
N LEU A 308 20.50 15.94 -4.91
CA LEU A 308 21.90 15.73 -4.53
C LEU A 308 22.40 14.44 -5.19
N PRO A 309 23.56 14.47 -5.88
CA PRO A 309 24.17 13.27 -6.42
C PRO A 309 24.49 12.26 -5.31
N ARG A 310 24.25 10.97 -5.59
CA ARG A 310 24.54 9.88 -4.64
C ARG A 310 25.98 9.91 -4.11
N SER A 311 26.94 10.32 -4.95
CA SER A 311 28.36 10.43 -4.61
C SER A 311 28.69 11.54 -3.61
N GLU A 312 27.77 12.48 -3.37
CA GLU A 312 27.95 13.59 -2.44
C GLU A 312 27.36 13.32 -1.06
N VAL A 313 26.67 12.19 -0.89
CA VAL A 313 26.00 11.83 0.35
C VAL A 313 26.55 10.53 0.94
N THR A 314 26.58 10.47 2.26
CA THR A 314 26.80 9.25 3.03
C THR A 314 25.47 8.80 3.62
N PHE A 315 24.99 7.62 3.21
CA PHE A 315 23.75 7.06 3.74
C PHE A 315 23.98 6.52 5.15
N LEU A 316 23.06 6.87 6.04
CA LEU A 316 22.95 6.26 7.36
C LEU A 316 21.88 5.16 7.31
N ALA A 317 21.75 4.39 8.39
CA ALA A 317 20.59 3.53 8.56
C ALA A 317 19.30 4.39 8.49
N PRO A 318 18.23 3.94 7.81
CA PRO A 318 16.98 4.68 7.75
C PRO A 318 16.41 4.98 9.13
N VAL A 319 16.65 4.09 10.10
CA VAL A 319 16.34 4.28 11.52
C VAL A 319 17.59 3.96 12.33
N THR A 320 18.07 4.91 13.14
CA THR A 320 19.37 4.78 13.85
C THR A 320 19.24 4.52 15.35
N ARG A 321 18.20 5.03 16.00
CA ARG A 321 18.02 4.92 17.46
C ARG A 321 16.55 4.59 17.82
N PRO A 322 16.03 3.44 17.37
CA PRO A 322 14.70 2.99 17.78
C PRO A 322 14.68 2.68 19.30
N ASP A 323 13.49 2.63 19.89
CA ASP A 323 13.31 2.14 21.26
C ASP A 323 13.69 0.65 21.36
N LYS A 324 13.30 -0.14 20.34
CA LYS A 324 13.68 -1.55 20.26
C LYS A 324 13.84 -2.08 18.84
N VAL A 325 14.72 -3.08 18.75
CA VAL A 325 14.86 -3.99 17.61
C VAL A 325 14.44 -5.37 18.07
N VAL A 326 13.24 -5.78 17.66
CA VAL A 326 12.68 -7.10 17.92
C VAL A 326 13.08 -8.02 16.77
N CYS A 327 13.50 -9.24 17.08
CA CYS A 327 13.98 -10.19 16.07
C CYS A 327 13.23 -11.51 16.20
N VAL A 328 13.02 -12.18 15.07
CA VAL A 328 12.27 -13.43 15.00
C VAL A 328 13.15 -14.57 14.51
N GLY A 329 13.32 -15.60 15.34
CA GLY A 329 14.04 -16.80 14.95
C GLY A 329 13.18 -17.77 14.18
N MET A 330 13.82 -18.57 13.32
CA MET A 330 13.20 -19.76 12.70
C MET A 330 11.90 -19.46 11.93
N ASN A 331 11.81 -18.28 11.30
CA ASN A 331 10.57 -17.84 10.66
C ASN A 331 10.45 -18.19 9.17
N TYR A 332 11.32 -19.03 8.62
CA TYR A 332 11.29 -19.44 7.21
C TYR A 332 11.10 -20.94 7.09
N ALA A 333 10.06 -21.37 6.36
CA ALA A 333 9.70 -22.78 6.24
C ALA A 333 10.79 -23.60 5.52
N ASP A 334 11.47 -23.01 4.54
CA ASP A 334 12.64 -23.58 3.86
C ASP A 334 13.89 -23.63 4.74
N HIS A 335 14.08 -22.67 5.65
CA HIS A 335 15.15 -22.71 6.63
C HIS A 335 14.96 -23.84 7.65
N CYS A 336 13.73 -24.06 8.11
CA CYS A 336 13.40 -25.20 8.96
C CYS A 336 13.66 -26.54 8.26
N ARG A 337 13.34 -26.62 6.95
CA ARG A 337 13.60 -27.81 6.12
C ARG A 337 15.10 -28.09 5.95
N GLU A 338 15.94 -27.07 5.74
CA GLU A 338 17.40 -27.20 5.64
C GLU A 338 18.01 -27.87 6.88
N GLN A 339 17.53 -27.47 8.06
CA GLN A 339 18.01 -27.99 9.34
C GLN A 339 17.34 -29.30 9.77
N ASN A 340 16.31 -29.75 9.04
CA ASN A 340 15.47 -30.89 9.42
C ASN A 340 14.85 -30.74 10.82
N VAL A 341 14.35 -29.54 11.13
CA VAL A 341 13.70 -29.20 12.40
C VAL A 341 12.22 -28.85 12.20
N PRO A 342 11.35 -29.07 13.19
CA PRO A 342 9.94 -28.72 13.08
C PRO A 342 9.76 -27.20 12.97
N VAL A 343 8.79 -26.79 12.15
CA VAL A 343 8.35 -25.40 12.08
C VAL A 343 7.80 -24.99 13.46
N PRO A 344 8.25 -23.86 14.04
CA PRO A 344 7.71 -23.38 15.30
C PRO A 344 6.19 -23.17 15.25
N LYS A 345 5.51 -23.38 16.38
CA LYS A 345 4.07 -23.11 16.51
C LYS A 345 3.76 -21.68 16.93
N GLU A 346 4.76 -20.98 17.49
CA GLU A 346 4.67 -19.61 17.97
C GLU A 346 5.97 -18.88 17.58
N PRO A 347 5.93 -17.54 17.34
CA PRO A 347 7.13 -16.77 17.03
C PRO A 347 8.18 -16.80 18.14
N ILE A 348 9.43 -17.15 17.79
CA ILE A 348 10.56 -17.13 18.72
C ILE A 348 11.15 -15.72 18.73
N ILE A 349 10.91 -14.98 19.81
CA ILE A 349 11.29 -13.58 19.92
C ILE A 349 12.61 -13.40 20.69
N PHE A 350 13.51 -12.59 20.13
CA PHE A 350 14.70 -12.07 20.79
C PHE A 350 14.90 -10.60 20.38
N SER A 351 16.04 -9.99 20.74
CA SER A 351 16.31 -8.60 20.42
C SER A 351 17.77 -8.35 20.06
N LYS A 352 17.98 -7.22 19.38
CA LYS A 352 19.27 -6.54 19.24
C LYS A 352 19.17 -5.16 19.90
N PHE A 353 20.29 -4.60 20.32
CA PHE A 353 20.32 -3.22 20.79
C PHE A 353 20.47 -2.23 19.65
N ALA A 354 19.96 -1.01 19.84
CA ALA A 354 20.13 0.07 18.87
C ALA A 354 21.61 0.41 18.59
N SER A 355 22.52 0.14 19.53
CA SER A 355 23.97 0.33 19.33
C SER A 355 24.58 -0.60 18.26
N ALA A 356 23.92 -1.71 17.94
CA ALA A 356 24.36 -2.60 16.87
C ALA A 356 24.04 -2.06 15.47
N ILE A 357 23.16 -1.04 15.36
CA ILE A 357 22.70 -0.51 14.08
C ILE A 357 23.80 0.28 13.38
N VAL A 358 24.03 -0.06 12.11
CA VAL A 358 24.90 0.69 11.19
C VAL A 358 24.24 0.86 9.83
N GLY A 359 24.74 1.79 9.04
CA GLY A 359 24.21 2.13 7.74
C GLY A 359 24.44 1.06 6.66
N PRO A 360 23.84 1.26 5.49
CA PRO A 360 23.85 0.30 4.40
C PRO A 360 25.23 0.05 3.77
N TYR A 361 26.21 0.92 4.05
CA TYR A 361 27.58 0.85 3.51
C TYR A 361 28.67 0.90 4.59
N ASP A 362 28.27 0.85 5.85
CA ASP A 362 29.21 0.85 6.97
C ASP A 362 29.91 -0.51 7.10
N ASN A 363 31.03 -0.54 7.82
CA ASN A 363 31.75 -1.79 8.05
C ASN A 363 31.06 -2.64 9.13
N ILE A 364 31.15 -3.96 8.97
CA ILE A 364 30.90 -4.95 10.03
C ILE A 364 32.24 -5.25 10.70
N ILE A 365 32.34 -5.01 12.00
CA ILE A 365 33.56 -5.23 12.77
C ILE A 365 33.52 -6.65 13.34
N LEU A 366 34.54 -7.47 13.04
CA LEU A 366 34.65 -8.78 13.69
C LEU A 366 35.06 -8.58 15.16
N PRO A 367 34.24 -9.01 16.13
CA PRO A 367 34.59 -8.88 17.53
C PRO A 367 35.72 -9.88 17.87
N PRO A 368 36.72 -9.49 18.67
CA PRO A 368 37.76 -10.41 19.11
C PRO A 368 37.22 -11.58 19.95
N GLU A 369 36.02 -11.44 20.50
CA GLU A 369 35.34 -12.46 21.31
C GLU A 369 34.73 -13.62 20.51
N SER A 370 34.58 -13.49 19.18
CA SER A 370 33.95 -14.52 18.34
C SER A 370 34.85 -14.95 17.20
N GLN A 371 34.74 -16.22 16.79
CA GLN A 371 35.39 -16.77 15.60
C GLN A 371 34.39 -17.31 14.57
N GLU A 372 33.09 -17.23 14.88
CA GLU A 372 32.01 -17.86 14.13
C GLU A 372 30.94 -16.83 13.73
N VAL A 373 31.36 -15.72 13.13
CA VAL A 373 30.45 -14.66 12.67
C VAL A 373 29.80 -15.07 11.35
N ASP A 374 28.49 -14.96 11.29
CA ASP A 374 27.64 -15.48 10.22
C ASP A 374 26.70 -14.39 9.67
N TRP A 375 26.14 -14.65 8.49
CA TRP A 375 25.22 -13.76 7.78
C TRP A 375 23.78 -14.24 7.84
N GLU A 376 22.86 -13.26 7.85
CA GLU A 376 21.41 -13.49 7.81
C GLU A 376 20.74 -12.29 7.12
N VAL A 377 20.36 -12.41 5.85
CA VAL A 377 19.52 -11.37 5.20
C VAL A 377 18.09 -11.47 5.74
N GLU A 378 17.48 -10.34 6.09
CA GLU A 378 16.11 -10.28 6.61
C GLU A 378 15.30 -9.11 6.05
N LEU A 379 14.00 -9.32 5.89
CA LEU A 379 13.04 -8.24 5.71
C LEU A 379 12.84 -7.57 7.07
N ALA A 380 13.02 -6.25 7.15
CA ALA A 380 12.75 -5.49 8.36
C ALA A 380 11.47 -4.67 8.21
N VAL A 381 10.59 -4.75 9.21
CA VAL A 381 9.37 -3.95 9.32
C VAL A 381 9.64 -2.77 10.25
N VAL A 382 9.34 -1.55 9.80
CA VAL A 382 9.44 -0.35 10.63
C VAL A 382 8.04 0.09 11.05
N ILE A 383 7.83 0.23 12.36
CA ILE A 383 6.58 0.70 12.94
C ILE A 383 6.45 2.21 12.72
N GLY A 384 5.30 2.67 12.23
CA GLY A 384 4.97 4.08 12.03
C GLY A 384 3.94 4.63 13.01
N LYS A 385 3.20 3.76 13.70
CA LYS A 385 2.15 4.17 14.64
C LYS A 385 2.26 3.41 15.95
N ARG A 386 2.19 4.14 17.07
CA ARG A 386 2.17 3.56 18.40
C ARG A 386 1.00 2.59 18.59
N GLY A 387 1.22 1.44 19.22
CA GLY A 387 0.14 0.50 19.55
C GLY A 387 0.51 -0.58 20.57
N LYS A 388 -0.50 -1.14 21.23
CA LYS A 388 -0.43 -2.29 22.13
C LYS A 388 -1.68 -3.14 21.92
N TYR A 389 -1.59 -4.46 22.04
CA TYR A 389 -2.69 -5.40 21.74
C TYR A 389 -3.30 -5.16 20.35
N ILE A 390 -2.44 -4.93 19.35
CA ILE A 390 -2.84 -4.64 17.98
C ILE A 390 -3.46 -5.89 17.39
N LYS A 391 -4.66 -5.77 16.81
CA LYS A 391 -5.32 -6.87 16.11
C LYS A 391 -4.69 -7.08 14.74
N ALA A 392 -4.70 -8.32 14.23
CA ALA A 392 -4.13 -8.65 12.92
C ALA A 392 -4.70 -7.80 11.78
N THR A 393 -6.00 -7.46 11.84
CA THR A 393 -6.68 -6.60 10.85
C THR A 393 -6.14 -5.17 10.82
N ASP A 394 -5.57 -4.70 11.93
CA ASP A 394 -5.10 -3.33 12.10
C ASP A 394 -3.58 -3.24 11.97
N ALA A 395 -2.86 -4.36 12.01
CA ALA A 395 -1.41 -4.43 12.07
C ALA A 395 -0.71 -3.66 10.95
N MET A 396 -1.16 -3.80 9.70
CA MET A 396 -0.59 -3.06 8.55
C MET A 396 -0.83 -1.55 8.62
N ALA A 397 -1.81 -1.07 9.39
CA ALA A 397 -2.00 0.36 9.64
C ALA A 397 -0.92 0.92 10.60
N HIS A 398 -0.23 0.06 11.34
CA HIS A 398 0.89 0.44 12.21
C HIS A 398 2.25 0.41 11.52
N VAL A 399 2.34 -0.08 10.28
CA VAL A 399 3.60 -0.17 9.53
C VAL A 399 3.85 1.14 8.77
N ALA A 400 5.04 1.73 8.98
CA ALA A 400 5.53 2.83 8.14
C ALA A 400 6.01 2.29 6.79
N GLY A 401 6.78 1.20 6.83
CA GLY A 401 7.37 0.61 5.64
C GLY A 401 8.32 -0.52 5.97
N PHE A 402 9.14 -0.84 4.97
CA PHE A 402 10.06 -1.97 4.97
C PHE A 402 11.46 -1.52 4.55
N THR A 403 12.48 -2.21 5.07
CA THR A 403 13.89 -2.02 4.68
C THR A 403 14.61 -3.37 4.65
N VAL A 404 15.79 -3.43 4.03
CA VAL A 404 16.68 -4.59 4.14
C VAL A 404 17.42 -4.53 5.47
N ALA A 405 17.59 -5.68 6.09
CA ALA A 405 18.43 -5.87 7.25
C ALA A 405 19.41 -7.02 7.07
N HIS A 406 20.51 -6.93 7.81
CA HIS A 406 21.47 -8.02 7.99
C HIS A 406 21.56 -8.36 9.49
N ASP A 407 21.02 -9.50 9.91
CA ASP A 407 21.10 -9.98 11.30
C ASP A 407 22.41 -10.74 11.56
N VAL A 408 23.53 -10.01 11.55
CA VAL A 408 24.86 -10.58 11.78
C VAL A 408 24.89 -11.32 13.12
N SER A 409 25.48 -12.50 13.11
CA SER A 409 25.35 -13.47 14.21
C SER A 409 26.67 -14.12 14.59
N ALA A 410 27.12 -13.98 15.84
CA ALA A 410 28.23 -14.75 16.41
C ALA A 410 27.71 -16.09 16.93
N ARG A 411 27.89 -17.17 16.16
CA ARG A 411 27.26 -18.48 16.39
C ARG A 411 27.79 -19.22 17.60
N ASP A 412 29.08 -19.08 17.88
CA ASP A 412 29.73 -19.57 19.09
C ASP A 412 29.07 -19.01 20.37
N TRP A 413 28.71 -17.73 20.36
CA TRP A 413 27.97 -17.08 21.45
C TRP A 413 26.48 -17.42 21.46
N GLN A 414 25.83 -17.43 20.30
CA GLN A 414 24.40 -17.68 20.16
C GLN A 414 24.01 -19.11 20.57
N MET A 415 24.79 -20.11 20.13
CA MET A 415 24.44 -21.53 20.28
C MET A 415 25.22 -22.22 21.40
N GLY A 416 26.49 -21.86 21.58
CA GLY A 416 27.42 -22.56 22.48
C GLY A 416 27.56 -21.97 23.88
N ARG A 417 27.08 -20.74 24.12
CA ARG A 417 27.36 -19.99 25.36
C ARG A 417 26.11 -19.34 25.95
N ASN A 418 26.30 -18.58 27.03
CA ASN A 418 25.30 -17.71 27.65
C ASN A 418 23.93 -18.37 27.94
N GLY A 419 23.94 -19.63 28.41
CA GLY A 419 22.71 -20.34 28.73
C GLY A 419 21.76 -20.54 27.53
N LYS A 420 22.29 -20.55 26.30
CA LYS A 420 21.53 -20.65 25.04
C LYS A 420 20.65 -19.44 24.71
N GLN A 421 20.81 -18.33 25.44
CA GLN A 421 20.15 -17.06 25.11
C GLN A 421 20.88 -16.40 23.93
N TRP A 422 20.13 -15.96 22.92
CA TRP A 422 20.71 -15.46 21.68
C TRP A 422 21.24 -14.03 21.75
N LEU A 423 20.80 -13.24 22.73
CA LEU A 423 21.08 -11.80 22.82
C LEU A 423 22.56 -11.43 22.61
N LEU A 424 23.49 -12.07 23.34
CA LEU A 424 24.91 -11.73 23.24
C LEU A 424 25.52 -12.08 21.88
N GLY A 425 25.08 -13.17 21.24
CA GLY A 425 25.52 -13.52 19.89
C GLY A 425 24.97 -12.59 18.80
N LYS A 426 23.95 -11.79 19.12
CA LYS A 426 23.21 -10.95 18.19
C LYS A 426 23.45 -9.45 18.38
N THR A 427 24.10 -9.02 19.45
CA THR A 427 24.10 -7.59 19.85
C THR A 427 25.48 -6.92 19.87
N PHE A 428 26.51 -7.55 19.29
CA PHE A 428 27.78 -6.86 19.06
C PHE A 428 27.57 -5.60 18.23
N ASP A 429 28.40 -4.58 18.46
CA ASP A 429 28.37 -3.36 17.66
C ASP A 429 28.51 -3.72 16.17
N THR A 430 27.84 -2.97 15.30
CA THR A 430 27.77 -3.19 13.84
C THR A 430 27.04 -4.45 13.37
N PHE A 431 26.46 -5.26 14.26
CA PHE A 431 25.76 -6.49 13.87
C PHE A 431 24.34 -6.29 13.31
N CYS A 432 23.89 -5.04 13.13
CA CYS A 432 22.60 -4.72 12.52
C CYS A 432 22.72 -3.69 11.38
N PRO A 433 23.38 -4.01 10.25
CA PRO A 433 23.27 -3.18 9.06
C PRO A 433 21.81 -3.07 8.58
N LEU A 434 21.35 -1.85 8.30
CA LEU A 434 20.00 -1.54 7.85
C LEU A 434 20.00 -0.56 6.68
N GLY A 435 19.15 -0.78 5.68
CA GLY A 435 18.92 0.17 4.58
C GLY A 435 18.56 -0.49 3.25
N PRO A 436 18.87 0.14 2.10
CA PRO A 436 19.42 1.51 1.98
C PRO A 436 18.38 2.61 2.26
N ALA A 437 17.10 2.28 2.21
CA ALA A 437 15.99 3.20 2.43
C ALA A 437 14.85 2.52 3.21
N LEU A 438 14.07 3.32 3.92
CA LEU A 438 12.74 2.94 4.38
C LEU A 438 11.76 3.14 3.21
N VAL A 439 11.35 2.04 2.58
CA VAL A 439 10.35 2.05 1.51
C VAL A 439 8.97 1.97 2.16
N THR A 440 8.11 2.96 1.90
CA THR A 440 6.80 2.98 2.56
C THR A 440 5.95 1.80 2.15
N LYS A 441 5.05 1.37 3.04
CA LYS A 441 4.22 0.18 2.80
C LYS A 441 3.37 0.25 1.53
N ASP A 442 3.00 1.45 1.09
CA ASP A 442 2.16 1.65 -0.11
C ASP A 442 2.98 1.62 -1.41
N SER A 443 4.32 1.74 -1.29
CA SER A 443 5.30 1.58 -2.38
C SER A 443 5.77 0.13 -2.56
N VAL A 444 5.41 -0.79 -1.65
CA VAL A 444 5.72 -2.23 -1.78
C VAL A 444 4.48 -2.98 -2.26
N ALA A 445 4.61 -3.75 -3.34
CA ALA A 445 3.46 -4.43 -3.95
C ALA A 445 2.89 -5.54 -3.04
N ASP A 446 3.77 -6.41 -2.55
CA ASP A 446 3.43 -7.47 -1.59
C ASP A 446 4.68 -7.80 -0.74
N PRO A 447 4.75 -7.37 0.54
CA PRO A 447 5.91 -7.65 1.39
C PRO A 447 6.09 -9.15 1.69
N HIS A 448 5.07 -9.97 1.45
CA HIS A 448 5.10 -11.42 1.64
C HIS A 448 5.37 -12.18 0.34
N ASN A 449 5.84 -11.50 -0.72
CA ASN A 449 6.24 -12.17 -1.97
C ASN A 449 7.46 -11.51 -2.66
N LEU A 450 8.44 -11.06 -1.88
CA LEU A 450 9.66 -10.42 -2.39
C LEU A 450 10.81 -11.44 -2.48
N LYS A 451 11.58 -11.44 -3.58
CA LYS A 451 12.85 -12.18 -3.61
C LYS A 451 13.82 -11.60 -2.58
N ILE A 452 14.52 -12.50 -1.89
CA ILE A 452 15.48 -12.16 -0.83
C ILE A 452 16.77 -12.94 -1.06
N CYS A 453 17.91 -12.25 -1.03
CA CYS A 453 19.20 -12.82 -1.38
C CYS A 453 20.34 -12.25 -0.52
N CYS A 454 21.30 -13.10 -0.16
CA CYS A 454 22.57 -12.71 0.45
C CYS A 454 23.72 -13.23 -0.43
N ARG A 455 24.71 -12.38 -0.70
CA ARG A 455 25.96 -12.74 -1.38
C ARG A 455 27.15 -12.40 -0.51
N VAL A 456 28.18 -13.24 -0.52
CA VAL A 456 29.47 -12.97 0.11
C VAL A 456 30.53 -13.03 -0.99
N ASN A 457 31.26 -11.93 -1.19
CA ASN A 457 32.25 -11.77 -2.27
C ASN A 457 31.67 -12.13 -3.67
N GLY A 458 30.40 -11.78 -3.90
CA GLY A 458 29.67 -12.06 -5.15
C GLY A 458 29.09 -13.48 -5.26
N GLU A 459 29.44 -14.41 -4.38
CA GLU A 459 28.85 -15.76 -4.35
C GLU A 459 27.51 -15.74 -3.62
N VAL A 460 26.46 -16.32 -4.23
CA VAL A 460 25.13 -16.41 -3.63
C VAL A 460 25.13 -17.40 -2.47
N MET A 461 24.93 -16.87 -1.26
CA MET A 461 24.89 -17.65 -0.03
C MET A 461 23.47 -17.97 0.43
N GLN A 462 22.53 -17.03 0.29
CA GLN A 462 21.10 -17.21 0.55
C GLN A 462 20.30 -16.78 -0.67
N SER A 463 19.24 -17.50 -1.00
CA SER A 463 18.32 -17.16 -2.10
C SER A 463 16.95 -17.78 -1.84
N SER A 464 15.95 -16.96 -1.55
CA SER A 464 14.59 -17.40 -1.26
C SER A 464 13.56 -16.32 -1.63
N ASN A 465 12.37 -16.39 -1.05
CA ASN A 465 11.30 -15.42 -1.17
C ASN A 465 10.58 -15.25 0.18
N THR A 466 10.14 -14.03 0.51
CA THR A 466 9.42 -13.73 1.77
C THR A 466 8.08 -14.46 1.90
N ASN A 467 7.57 -15.08 0.83
CA ASN A 467 6.43 -15.99 0.88
C ASN A 467 6.68 -17.23 1.74
N GLN A 468 7.96 -17.59 1.98
CA GLN A 468 8.36 -18.69 2.86
C GLN A 468 8.24 -18.34 4.35
N MET A 469 7.98 -17.06 4.70
CA MET A 469 7.77 -16.69 6.10
C MET A 469 6.61 -17.47 6.72
N VAL A 470 6.85 -18.10 7.87
CA VAL A 470 5.87 -18.90 8.62
C VAL A 470 4.83 -17.97 9.25
N PHE A 471 5.31 -16.99 10.01
CA PHE A 471 4.51 -15.95 10.64
C PHE A 471 4.67 -14.65 9.85
N LYS A 472 3.57 -14.17 9.26
CA LYS A 472 3.55 -12.95 8.43
C LYS A 472 3.59 -11.68 9.29
N THR A 473 3.82 -10.54 8.65
CA THR A 473 3.96 -9.23 9.33
C THR A 473 2.86 -8.93 10.33
N GLU A 474 1.60 -9.18 9.96
CA GLU A 474 0.42 -8.95 10.80
C GLU A 474 0.43 -9.80 12.05
N GLU A 475 0.82 -11.07 11.92
CA GLU A 475 0.92 -12.02 13.02
C GLU A 475 2.06 -11.65 13.96
N LEU A 476 3.22 -11.27 13.43
CA LEU A 476 4.36 -10.81 14.23
C LEU A 476 4.02 -9.55 15.04
N ILE A 477 3.39 -8.55 14.43
CA ILE A 477 2.95 -7.32 15.11
C ILE A 477 1.91 -7.66 16.18
N THR A 478 0.92 -8.48 15.83
CA THR A 478 -0.13 -8.93 16.77
C THR A 478 0.50 -9.62 17.98
N TRP A 479 1.40 -10.58 17.74
CA TRP A 479 2.09 -11.34 18.79
C TRP A 479 2.91 -10.44 19.70
N VAL A 480 3.84 -9.67 19.13
CA VAL A 480 4.76 -8.83 19.91
C VAL A 480 4.01 -7.76 20.71
N SER A 481 2.97 -7.16 20.13
CA SER A 481 2.20 -6.09 20.76
C SER A 481 1.38 -6.53 21.98
N GLN A 482 1.20 -7.84 22.21
CA GLN A 482 0.60 -8.37 23.43
C GLN A 482 1.51 -8.17 24.66
N PHE A 483 2.82 -8.21 24.44
CA PHE A 483 3.81 -8.17 25.50
C PHE A 483 4.37 -6.76 25.72
N VAL A 484 4.62 -6.03 24.62
CA VAL A 484 5.25 -4.71 24.65
C VAL A 484 4.48 -3.71 23.81
N THR A 485 4.54 -2.42 24.17
CA THR A 485 4.04 -1.35 23.30
C THR A 485 5.02 -1.13 22.17
N LEU A 486 4.52 -1.12 20.93
CA LEU A 486 5.28 -0.70 19.76
C LEU A 486 5.18 0.82 19.60
N TYR A 487 6.29 1.46 19.29
CA TYR A 487 6.44 2.91 19.07
C TYR A 487 6.87 3.18 17.62
N PRO A 488 6.54 4.35 17.05
CA PRO A 488 7.08 4.78 15.77
C PRO A 488 8.62 4.71 15.77
N GLY A 489 9.19 4.16 14.70
CA GLY A 489 10.61 3.87 14.59
C GLY A 489 11.02 2.46 15.05
N ASP A 490 10.22 1.75 15.85
CA ASP A 490 10.57 0.38 16.24
C ASP A 490 10.73 -0.54 15.04
N ILE A 491 11.63 -1.51 15.17
CA ILE A 491 12.01 -2.40 14.08
C ILE A 491 11.70 -3.85 14.46
N ILE A 492 11.09 -4.59 13.53
CA ILE A 492 10.92 -6.04 13.63
C ILE A 492 11.74 -6.69 12.50
N LEU A 493 12.83 -7.38 12.84
CA LEU A 493 13.58 -8.25 11.94
C LEU A 493 12.84 -9.60 11.84
N THR A 494 12.44 -9.97 10.63
CA THR A 494 11.38 -10.97 10.43
C THR A 494 11.87 -12.41 10.29
N GLY A 495 13.17 -12.65 10.48
CA GLY A 495 13.82 -13.93 10.30
C GLY A 495 14.49 -14.06 8.93
N THR A 496 15.37 -15.06 8.84
CA THR A 496 16.23 -15.28 7.67
C THR A 496 15.91 -16.59 6.92
N PRO A 497 16.06 -16.62 5.57
CA PRO A 497 15.95 -17.84 4.76
C PRO A 497 17.12 -18.83 4.93
N PRO A 498 17.06 -20.04 4.33
CA PRO A 498 18.16 -21.01 4.36
C PRO A 498 19.43 -20.48 3.70
N GLY A 499 20.55 -21.15 3.96
CA GLY A 499 21.86 -20.78 3.44
C GLY A 499 22.65 -19.87 4.36
N VAL A 500 22.44 -19.96 5.67
CA VAL A 500 23.36 -19.40 6.66
C VAL A 500 24.66 -20.23 6.69
N GLY A 501 25.76 -19.62 7.07
CA GLY A 501 27.09 -20.23 7.03
C GLY A 501 27.27 -21.41 7.99
N VAL A 502 26.67 -21.35 9.19
CA VAL A 502 26.83 -22.39 10.23
C VAL A 502 26.30 -23.77 9.84
N PHE A 503 25.28 -23.82 8.97
CA PHE A 503 24.67 -25.09 8.52
C PHE A 503 25.22 -25.61 7.19
N ARG A 504 26.16 -24.87 6.57
CA ARG A 504 26.92 -25.39 5.43
C ARG A 504 27.80 -26.57 5.84
N LYS A 505 28.17 -27.38 4.84
CA LYS A 505 29.03 -28.56 5.02
C LYS A 505 30.25 -28.46 4.09
N PRO A 506 31.43 -28.05 4.59
CA PRO A 506 31.71 -27.61 5.97
C PRO A 506 31.09 -26.24 6.32
N PRO A 507 30.98 -25.87 7.61
CA PRO A 507 30.56 -24.53 8.01
C PRO A 507 31.47 -23.44 7.43
N VAL A 508 30.87 -22.31 7.10
CA VAL A 508 31.57 -21.13 6.56
C VAL A 508 31.21 -19.93 7.41
N PHE A 509 32.19 -19.11 7.77
CA PHE A 509 32.01 -17.90 8.57
C PHE A 509 32.70 -16.72 7.90
N LEU A 510 32.22 -15.51 8.20
CA LEU A 510 32.76 -14.26 7.70
C LEU A 510 34.19 -14.06 8.18
N LYS A 511 35.03 -13.55 7.28
CA LYS A 511 36.44 -13.24 7.51
C LYS A 511 36.71 -11.79 7.20
N LYS A 512 37.76 -11.27 7.83
CA LYS A 512 38.27 -9.94 7.52
C LYS A 512 38.55 -9.81 6.02
N GLY A 513 37.98 -8.77 5.42
CA GLY A 513 38.09 -8.47 3.99
C GLY A 513 36.87 -8.91 3.17
N ASP A 514 35.98 -9.74 3.71
CA ASP A 514 34.76 -10.16 3.02
C ASP A 514 33.83 -8.96 2.79
N GLU A 515 33.13 -8.97 1.65
CA GLU A 515 32.03 -8.07 1.35
C GLU A 515 30.72 -8.85 1.35
N VAL A 516 29.75 -8.39 2.15
CA VAL A 516 28.42 -9.01 2.23
C VAL A 516 27.39 -8.09 1.59
N GLN A 517 26.63 -8.64 0.65
CA GLN A 517 25.54 -7.95 -0.03
C GLN A 517 24.21 -8.60 0.33
N CYS A 518 23.34 -7.86 1.01
CA CYS A 518 21.98 -8.28 1.31
C CYS A 518 21.00 -7.50 0.45
N GLU A 519 20.16 -8.21 -0.30
CA GLU A 519 19.27 -7.66 -1.31
C GLU A 519 17.84 -8.18 -1.13
N ILE A 520 16.87 -7.28 -1.19
CA ILE A 520 15.44 -7.62 -1.26
C ILE A 520 14.80 -6.85 -2.41
N GLU A 521 14.05 -7.57 -3.23
CA GLU A 521 13.28 -7.01 -4.34
C GLU A 521 12.42 -5.83 -3.88
N GLU A 522 12.34 -4.78 -4.70
CA GLU A 522 11.69 -3.48 -4.40
C GLU A 522 12.37 -2.65 -3.29
N LEU A 523 13.08 -3.24 -2.32
CA LEU A 523 13.69 -2.52 -1.20
C LEU A 523 15.12 -2.05 -1.48
N GLY A 524 15.89 -2.81 -2.27
CA GLY A 524 17.24 -2.46 -2.67
C GLY A 524 18.32 -3.37 -2.05
N VAL A 525 19.54 -2.85 -1.97
CA VAL A 525 20.72 -3.61 -1.55
C VAL A 525 21.55 -2.82 -0.53
N ILE A 526 22.01 -3.52 0.50
CA ILE A 526 23.04 -3.05 1.43
C ILE A 526 24.32 -3.84 1.19
N ILE A 527 25.47 -3.18 1.31
CA ILE A 527 26.79 -3.73 1.00
C ILE A 527 27.73 -3.34 2.14
N ASN A 528 28.10 -4.31 2.97
CA ASN A 528 28.92 -4.07 4.15
C ASN A 528 30.23 -4.85 4.07
N LYS A 529 31.35 -4.18 4.38
CA LYS A 529 32.68 -4.81 4.41
C LYS A 529 33.02 -5.28 5.82
N VAL A 530 33.56 -6.48 5.92
CA VAL A 530 34.02 -7.08 7.17
C VAL A 530 35.46 -6.64 7.48
N VAL A 531 35.73 -6.07 8.65
CA VAL A 531 37.03 -5.42 8.99
C VAL A 531 37.71 -5.93 10.26
#